data_AF-A0A8J8CWM7-F1
#
_entry.id   AF-A0A8J8CWM7-F1
#
_cell.length_a   1.000
_cell.length_b   1.000
_cell.length_c   1.000
_cell.angle_alpha   90.00
_cell.angle_beta   90.00
_cell.angle_gamma   90.00
#
_symmetry.space_group_name_H-M   'P 1'
#
loop_
_entity.id
_entity.type
_entity.pdbx_description
1 polymer ?
#
loop_
_entity_poly.entity_id
_entity_poly.type
_entity_poly.pdbx_seq_one_letter_code
_entity_poly.pdbx_strand_id
1 'polypeptide(L)'
;MVSSDSWNRITVLLVGLLVLFAPALFVIITLEFFILTGEIALNEITLLEFLELYIIDLILLVGFGYGVYRLTLWVSDRPLRESVNELRTDDDGPVDESSEDAPFDDRQ
;
A
#
# COMPACT_ATOMS: atom_id res chain seq x y z
N MET A 1 3.69 9.86 28.15
CA MET A 1 2.67 9.65 27.10
C MET A 1 3.25 10.18 25.80
N VAL A 2 3.78 9.31 24.93
CA VAL A 2 4.22 9.73 23.59
C VAL A 2 2.96 9.86 22.75
N SER A 3 2.54 11.09 22.46
CA SER A 3 1.32 11.35 21.67
C SER A 3 1.43 10.71 20.30
N SER A 4 0.34 10.09 19.85
CA SER A 4 0.17 9.46 18.53
C SER A 4 0.61 10.35 17.36
N ASP A 5 0.55 11.67 17.53
CA ASP A 5 1.01 12.66 16.54
C ASP A 5 2.53 12.60 16.26
N SER A 6 3.35 12.21 17.26
CA SER A 6 4.79 12.05 17.08
C SER A 6 5.14 10.81 16.25
N TRP A 7 4.36 9.73 16.39
CA TRP A 7 4.56 8.51 15.61
C TRP A 7 4.25 8.72 14.13
N ASN A 8 3.22 9.51 13.81
CA ASN A 8 2.91 9.88 12.43
C ASN A 8 4.05 10.70 11.80
N ARG A 9 4.61 11.68 12.52
CA ARG A 9 5.72 12.50 12.01
C ARG A 9 6.99 11.68 11.79
N ILE A 10 7.32 10.79 12.72
CA ILE A 10 8.47 9.88 12.59
C ILE A 10 8.28 8.93 11.41
N THR A 11 7.08 8.38 11.23
CA THR A 11 6.78 7.49 10.10
C THR A 11 6.94 8.21 8.78
N VAL A 12 6.40 9.43 8.64
CA VAL A 12 6.57 10.24 7.42
C VAL A 12 8.05 10.53 7.15
N LEU A 13 8.83 10.85 8.17
CA LEU A 13 10.27 11.09 8.03
C LEU A 13 11.00 9.82 7.60
N LEU A 14 10.67 8.67 8.21
CA LEU A 14 11.22 7.36 7.84
C LEU A 14 10.88 7.00 6.39
N VAL A 15 9.64 7.23 5.96
CA VAL A 15 9.21 6.96 4.59
C VAL A 15 9.93 7.90 3.63
N GLY A 16 10.02 9.19 3.94
CA GLY A 16 10.78 10.14 3.12
C GLY A 16 12.27 9.76 3.01
N LEU A 17 12.87 9.34 4.12
CA LEU A 17 14.25 8.86 4.17
C LEU A 17 14.41 7.59 3.35
N LEU A 18 13.50 6.63 3.50
CA LEU A 18 13.51 5.39 2.74
C LEU A 18 13.36 5.67 1.24
N VAL A 19 12.45 6.55 0.83
CA VAL A 19 12.28 6.93 -0.58
C VAL A 19 13.53 7.63 -1.12
N LEU A 20 14.19 8.46 -0.31
CA LEU A 20 15.42 9.15 -0.69
C LEU A 20 16.61 8.18 -0.86
N PHE A 21 16.76 7.22 0.06
CA PHE A 21 17.91 6.32 0.11
C PHE A 21 17.69 4.97 -0.60
N ALA A 22 16.45 4.57 -0.85
CA ALA A 22 16.12 3.32 -1.55
C ALA A 22 16.85 3.17 -2.90
N PRO A 23 16.96 4.21 -3.76
CA PRO A 23 17.72 4.10 -5.00
C PRO A 23 19.19 3.76 -4.76
N ALA A 24 19.83 4.41 -3.77
CA ALA A 24 21.23 4.14 -3.44
C ALA A 24 21.42 2.74 -2.84
N LEU A 25 20.50 2.29 -1.99
CA LEU A 25 20.49 0.94 -1.42
C LEU A 25 20.36 -0.12 -2.51
N PHE A 26 19.48 0.10 -3.50
CA PHE A 26 19.29 -0.82 -4.62
C PHE A 26 20.57 -1.01 -5.41
N VAL A 27 21.25 0.09 -5.77
CA VAL A 27 22.53 0.03 -6.48
C VAL A 27 23.59 -0.75 -5.71
N ILE A 28 23.68 -0.56 -4.38
CA ILE A 28 24.64 -1.31 -3.56
C ILE A 28 24.36 -2.82 -3.63
N ILE A 29 23.09 -3.22 -3.51
CA ILE A 29 22.68 -4.63 -3.57
C ILE A 29 22.95 -5.20 -4.97
N THR A 30 22.60 -4.47 -6.03
CA THR A 30 22.82 -4.92 -7.40
C THR A 30 24.31 -5.06 -7.72
N LEU A 31 25.13 -4.12 -7.23
CA LEU A 31 26.58 -4.20 -7.37
C LEU A 31 27.15 -5.41 -6.62
N GLU A 32 26.72 -5.65 -5.37
CA GLU A 32 27.10 -6.84 -4.60
C GLU A 32 26.75 -8.13 -5.35
N PHE A 33 25.55 -8.20 -5.95
CA PHE A 33 25.15 -9.33 -6.77
C PHE A 33 26.09 -9.56 -7.95
N PHE A 34 26.41 -8.52 -8.73
CA PHE A 34 27.32 -8.65 -9.87
C PHE A 34 28.75 -9.05 -9.49
N ILE A 35 29.21 -8.60 -8.31
CA ILE A 35 30.51 -9.01 -7.78
C ILE A 35 30.49 -10.49 -7.41
N LEU A 36 29.41 -10.95 -6.77
CA LEU A 36 29.27 -12.35 -6.36
C LEU A 36 29.10 -13.31 -7.55
N THR A 37 28.46 -12.87 -8.64
CA THR A 37 28.33 -13.66 -9.88
C THR A 37 29.58 -13.60 -10.75
N GLY A 38 30.52 -12.68 -10.45
CA GLY A 38 31.74 -12.49 -11.21
C GLY A 38 31.53 -11.77 -12.54
N GLU A 39 30.37 -11.14 -12.75
CA GLU A 39 30.10 -10.31 -13.92
C GLU A 39 30.93 -9.01 -13.90
N ILE A 40 31.18 -8.44 -12.71
CA ILE A 40 31.87 -7.15 -12.54
C ILE A 40 32.84 -7.22 -11.35
N ALA A 41 34.08 -6.77 -11.57
CA ALA A 41 35.01 -6.43 -10.49
C ALA A 41 34.86 -4.94 -10.14
N LEU A 42 34.79 -4.57 -8.84
CA LEU A 42 34.69 -3.17 -8.41
C LEU A 42 35.79 -2.26 -9.00
N ASN A 43 36.96 -2.83 -9.30
CA ASN A 43 38.09 -2.08 -9.82
C ASN A 43 38.02 -1.82 -11.34
N GLU A 44 37.06 -2.44 -12.03
CA GLU A 44 36.90 -2.36 -13.48
C GLU A 44 35.66 -1.55 -13.88
N ILE A 45 34.73 -1.30 -12.94
CA ILE A 45 33.53 -0.52 -13.22
C ILE A 45 33.87 0.95 -13.49
N THR A 46 33.47 1.44 -14.66
CA THR A 46 33.62 2.84 -15.01
C THR A 46 32.51 3.70 -14.37
N LEU A 47 32.76 5.00 -14.25
CA LEU A 47 31.75 5.97 -13.81
C LEU A 47 30.50 5.96 -14.70
N LEU A 48 30.66 5.66 -15.99
CA LEU A 48 29.55 5.60 -16.95
C LEU A 48 28.69 4.36 -16.71
N GLU A 49 29.29 3.19 -16.52
CA GLU A 49 28.56 1.96 -16.19
C GLU A 49 27.85 2.06 -14.84
N PHE A 50 28.48 2.71 -13.85
CA PHE A 50 27.81 2.98 -12.57
C PHE A 50 26.59 3.88 -12.75
N LEU A 51 26.69 4.93 -13.60
CA LEU A 51 25.56 5.81 -13.90
C LEU A 51 24.45 5.07 -14.66
N GLU A 52 24.81 4.23 -15.62
CA GLU A 52 23.86 3.37 -16.33
C GLU A 52 23.11 2.47 -15.36
N LEU A 53 23.82 1.77 -14.48
CA LEU A 53 23.24 0.91 -13.47
C LEU A 53 22.29 1.68 -12.54
N TYR A 54 22.69 2.87 -12.10
CA TYR A 54 21.84 3.73 -11.29
C TYR A 54 20.56 4.14 -12.01
N ILE A 55 20.63 4.48 -13.31
CA ILE A 55 19.45 4.83 -14.11
C ILE A 55 18.52 3.63 -14.28
N ILE A 56 19.08 2.44 -14.55
CA ILE A 56 18.30 1.20 -14.65
C ILE A 56 17.57 0.93 -13.33
N ASP A 57 18.27 0.98 -12.20
CA ASP A 57 17.67 0.77 -10.88
C ASP A 57 16.59 1.81 -10.56
N LEU A 58 16.77 3.07 -10.97
CA LEU A 58 15.78 4.12 -10.81
C LEU A 58 14.51 3.81 -11.63
N ILE A 59 14.67 3.38 -12.88
CA ILE A 59 13.55 2.96 -13.74
C ILE A 59 12.84 1.74 -13.15
N LEU A 60 13.59 0.76 -12.68
CA LEU A 60 13.03 -0.44 -12.04
C LEU A 60 12.26 -0.09 -10.76
N LEU A 61 12.83 0.76 -9.90
CA LEU A 61 12.19 1.19 -8.66
C LEU A 61 10.89 1.96 -8.93
N VAL A 62 10.92 2.92 -9.85
CA VAL A 62 9.74 3.70 -10.24
C VAL A 62 8.70 2.81 -10.92
N GLY A 63 9.13 1.93 -11.84
CA GLY A 63 8.26 1.00 -12.54
C GLY A 63 7.60 0.00 -11.60
N PHE A 64 8.35 -0.54 -10.64
CA PHE A 64 7.84 -1.43 -9.60
C PHE A 64 6.87 -0.70 -8.67
N GLY A 65 7.24 0.49 -8.18
CA GLY A 65 6.39 1.32 -7.34
C GLY A 65 5.07 1.70 -8.04
N TYR A 66 5.16 2.07 -9.31
CA TYR A 66 3.98 2.32 -10.14
C TYR A 66 3.13 1.06 -10.34
N GLY A 67 3.76 -0.10 -10.58
CA GLY A 67 3.10 -1.39 -10.70
C GLY A 67 2.32 -1.75 -9.44
N VAL A 68 2.94 -1.60 -8.25
CA VAL A 68 2.30 -1.82 -6.95
C VAL A 68 1.17 -0.82 -6.71
N TYR A 69 1.37 0.46 -7.05
CA TYR A 69 0.32 1.48 -6.96
C TYR A 69 -0.90 1.11 -7.82
N ARG A 70 -0.67 0.75 -9.08
CA ARG A 70 -1.71 0.33 -10.02
C ARG A 70 -2.39 -0.95 -9.55
N LEU A 71 -1.63 -1.91 -9.02
CA LEU A 71 -2.19 -3.15 -8.47
C LEU A 71 -3.07 -2.87 -7.25
N THR A 72 -2.65 -1.97 -6.37
CA THR A 72 -3.44 -1.52 -5.21
C THR A 72 -4.76 -0.90 -5.66
N LEU A 73 -4.75 -0.02 -6.66
CA LEU A 73 -5.98 0.53 -7.23
C LEU A 73 -6.88 -0.56 -7.80
N TRP A 74 -6.30 -1.49 -8.56
CA TRP A 74 -7.06 -2.58 -9.17
C TRP A 74 -7.66 -3.55 -8.14
N VAL A 75 -6.99 -3.77 -7.01
CA VAL A 75 -7.51 -4.58 -5.89
C VAL A 75 -8.58 -3.81 -5.12
N SER A 76 -8.40 -2.52 -4.86
CA SER A 76 -9.39 -1.67 -4.17
C SER A 76 -10.67 -1.45 -4.99
N ASP A 77 -10.55 -1.37 -6.32
CA ASP A 77 -11.70 -1.21 -7.23
C ASP A 77 -12.51 -2.51 -7.42
N ARG A 78 -11.96 -3.67 -7.03
CA ARG A 78 -12.76 -4.89 -6.97
C ARG A 78 -13.67 -4.80 -5.75
N PRO A 79 -15.01 -4.93 -5.90
CA PRO A 79 -15.92 -4.82 -4.79
C PRO A 79 -15.73 -5.99 -3.82
N LEU A 80 -14.86 -5.80 -2.83
CA LEU A 80 -14.92 -6.51 -1.54
C LEU A 80 -16.24 -6.23 -0.79
N ARG A 81 -17.09 -5.37 -1.35
CA ARG A 81 -18.43 -5.04 -0.86
C ARG A 81 -19.41 -6.20 -0.94
N GLU A 82 -19.29 -7.12 -1.91
CA GLU A 82 -20.27 -8.21 -2.03
C GLU A 82 -20.13 -9.24 -0.89
N SER A 83 -18.90 -9.58 -0.49
CA SER A 83 -18.70 -10.54 0.60
C SER A 83 -19.01 -9.99 2.00
N VAL A 84 -18.85 -8.69 2.24
CA VAL A 84 -19.21 -8.09 3.55
C VAL A 84 -20.71 -7.84 3.68
N ASN A 85 -21.42 -7.59 2.56
CA ASN A 85 -22.87 -7.39 2.59
C ASN A 85 -23.66 -8.71 2.67
N GLU A 86 -23.18 -9.80 2.06
CA GLU A 86 -23.79 -11.13 2.24
C GLU A 86 -23.70 -11.60 3.70
N LEU A 87 -22.60 -11.36 4.41
CA LEU A 87 -22.47 -11.69 5.84
C LEU A 87 -23.39 -10.87 6.77
N ARG A 88 -24.01 -9.79 6.29
CA ARG A 88 -24.94 -8.95 7.06
C ARG A 88 -26.41 -9.21 6.72
N THR A 89 -26.68 -9.99 5.67
CA THR A 89 -28.05 -10.24 5.16
C THR A 89 -28.63 -11.58 5.65
N ASP A 90 -28.01 -12.22 6.64
CA ASP A 90 -28.53 -13.44 7.28
C ASP A 90 -29.08 -13.21 8.70
N ASP A 91 -29.06 -11.97 9.24
CA ASP A 91 -29.48 -11.68 10.64
C ASP A 91 -30.70 -10.75 10.78
N ASP A 92 -31.25 -10.20 9.70
CA ASP A 92 -32.54 -9.48 9.72
C ASP A 92 -33.61 -10.31 9.02
N GLY A 93 -34.20 -11.23 9.78
CA GLY A 93 -35.43 -11.94 9.38
C GLY A 93 -36.59 -10.96 9.15
N PRO A 94 -37.64 -11.36 8.41
CA PRO A 94 -38.74 -10.49 8.06
C PRO A 94 -39.45 -10.05 9.34
N VAL A 95 -39.42 -8.75 9.62
CA VAL A 95 -40.29 -8.14 10.64
C VAL A 95 -41.70 -8.12 10.05
N ASP A 96 -42.48 -9.14 10.40
CA ASP A 96 -43.88 -9.29 10.07
C ASP A 96 -44.70 -8.18 10.74
N GLU A 97 -45.39 -7.37 9.92
CA GLU A 97 -46.35 -6.37 10.35
C GLU A 97 -47.63 -7.06 10.86
N SER A 98 -47.88 -7.13 12.17
CA SER A 98 -49.26 -7.21 12.69
C SER A 98 -49.33 -6.96 14.19
N SER A 99 -49.99 -5.86 14.59
CA SER A 99 -50.77 -5.59 15.83
C SER A 99 -50.91 -4.06 15.96
N GLU A 100 -51.90 -3.43 15.32
CA GLU A 100 -53.17 -3.02 15.95
C GLU A 100 -53.00 -2.34 17.31
N ASP A 101 -52.99 -1.01 17.33
CA ASP A 101 -53.43 -0.23 18.50
C ASP A 101 -54.09 1.10 18.04
N ALA A 102 -55.28 1.34 18.58
CA ALA A 102 -56.36 2.19 18.09
C ALA A 102 -56.17 3.72 18.34
N PRO A 103 -56.95 4.60 17.67
CA PRO A 103 -56.91 6.04 17.91
C PRO A 103 -57.60 6.44 19.22
N PHE A 104 -56.90 7.21 20.06
CA PHE A 104 -57.45 7.88 21.24
C PHE A 104 -58.40 9.03 20.83
N ASP A 105 -59.68 8.91 21.18
CA ASP A 105 -60.68 9.98 21.19
C ASP A 105 -61.14 10.17 22.64
N ASP A 106 -60.79 11.31 23.25
CA ASP A 106 -61.33 11.72 24.54
C ASP A 106 -61.79 13.18 24.45
N ARG A 107 -63.05 13.34 24.05
CA ARG A 107 -63.89 14.49 24.42
C ARG A 107 -64.78 14.06 25.58
N GLN A 108 -64.59 14.64 26.76
CA GLN A 108 -65.66 15.05 27.69
C GLN A 108 -65.24 16.30 28.45
#